data_AF-A0A530QSF0-F1
#
_entry.id   AF-A0A530QSF0-F1
#
_cell.length_a   1.000
_cell.length_b   1.000
_cell.length_c   1.000
_cell.angle_alpha   90.00
_cell.angle_beta   90.00
_cell.angle_gamma   90.00
#
_symmetry.space_group_name_H-M   'P 1'
#
loop_
_entity.id
_entity.type
_entity.pdbx_description
1 polymer ?
#
loop_
_entity_poly.entity_id
_entity_poly.type
_entity_poly.pdbx_seq_one_letter_code
_entity_poly.pdbx_strand_id
1 'polypeptide(L)'
;DEDCRAAFIAQQIARIFERLPTAYLFAGDITAGQPYLHKDDLVDAVVRTVDRRAELPAETVLLIGEEDTPSYEEMQKRIGRLIHGEDWRTLVLPKQLTKLGAWVQTEVLDQDTDIKPWMIENSDDHYEIDISRAKTLLGWAPRHSLLDTLPEMIRRLNQDPTDWYAANKLDPPVVAASDPEIEQAERRLKGPLERSKEDVEAAIKRHRSRTLWAPMTNAALGLWLATSPMTVGLFDPVAAAIPPALGHAIAEPQFRNAGLGVSEIVSGLLVTVFALMGMFRRWRWAQWVAASLGLW
;
A
#
# COMPACT_ATOMS: atom_id res chain seq x y z
N ASP A 1 5.10 -25.81 -2.34
CA ASP A 1 4.38 -27.00 -1.84
C ASP A 1 3.24 -26.52 -0.96
N GLU A 2 2.42 -27.44 -0.46
CA GLU A 2 1.26 -27.16 0.38
C GLU A 2 1.61 -26.47 1.71
N ASP A 3 2.89 -26.50 2.11
CA ASP A 3 3.41 -25.77 3.28
C ASP A 3 3.52 -24.26 3.05
N CYS A 4 3.29 -23.76 1.83
CA CYS A 4 3.37 -22.34 1.47
C CYS A 4 4.79 -21.72 1.52
N ARG A 5 5.82 -22.50 1.17
CA ARG A 5 7.23 -22.04 1.19
C ARG A 5 7.59 -20.99 0.13
N ALA A 6 6.61 -20.43 -0.57
CA ALA A 6 6.79 -19.33 -1.49
C ALA A 6 6.65 -18.00 -0.72
N ALA A 7 7.76 -17.32 -0.47
CA ALA A 7 7.84 -16.13 0.39
C ALA A 7 6.77 -15.06 0.10
N PHE A 8 6.56 -14.75 -1.18
CA PHE A 8 5.59 -13.73 -1.62
C PHE A 8 4.14 -14.17 -1.36
N ILE A 9 3.82 -15.43 -1.64
CA ILE A 9 2.48 -15.99 -1.36
C ILE A 9 2.24 -16.04 0.15
N ALA A 10 3.22 -16.49 0.93
CA ALA A 10 3.12 -16.49 2.38
C ALA A 10 2.90 -15.08 2.94
N GLN A 11 3.59 -14.08 2.41
CA GLN A 11 3.39 -12.68 2.81
C GLN A 11 2.01 -12.15 2.43
N GLN A 12 1.52 -12.47 1.23
CA GLN A 12 0.19 -12.09 0.80
C GLN A 12 -0.90 -12.71 1.68
N ILE A 13 -0.81 -14.01 1.95
CA ILE A 13 -1.71 -14.75 2.84
C ILE A 13 -1.70 -14.15 4.24
N ALA A 14 -0.51 -13.93 4.84
CA ALA A 14 -0.39 -13.37 6.18
C ALA A 14 -1.01 -11.98 6.30
N ARG A 15 -0.74 -11.08 5.34
CA ARG A 15 -1.32 -9.72 5.34
C ARG A 15 -2.84 -9.76 5.30
N ILE A 16 -3.42 -10.64 4.48
CA ILE A 16 -4.88 -10.80 4.37
C ILE A 16 -5.45 -11.42 5.64
N PHE A 17 -4.83 -12.47 6.18
CA PHE A 17 -5.20 -13.11 7.44
C PHE A 17 -5.29 -12.11 8.59
N GLU A 18 -4.26 -11.28 8.75
CA GLU A 18 -4.16 -10.26 9.80
C GLU A 18 -5.02 -9.00 9.53
N ARG A 19 -5.65 -8.90 8.36
CA ARG A 19 -6.34 -7.68 7.86
C ARG A 19 -5.46 -6.42 7.91
N LEU A 20 -4.19 -6.53 7.56
CA LEU A 20 -3.27 -5.40 7.61
C LEU A 20 -3.65 -4.29 6.62
N PRO A 21 -3.39 -3.01 6.93
CA PRO A 21 -3.57 -1.93 5.95
C PRO A 21 -2.83 -2.20 4.62
N THR A 22 -1.64 -2.80 4.70
CA THR A 22 -0.82 -3.20 3.56
C THR A 22 -1.39 -4.37 2.76
N ALA A 23 -2.40 -5.09 3.26
CA ALA A 23 -3.12 -6.11 2.51
C ALA A 23 -4.07 -5.52 1.47
N TYR A 24 -4.50 -4.26 1.66
CA TYR A 24 -5.43 -3.57 0.76
C TYR A 24 -4.71 -2.70 -0.26
N LEU A 25 -3.39 -2.58 -0.19
CA LEU A 25 -2.59 -1.68 -1.01
C LEU A 25 -1.64 -2.50 -1.89
N PHE A 26 -1.62 -2.21 -3.19
CA PHE A 26 -0.63 -2.76 -4.12
C PHE A 26 0.03 -1.64 -4.92
N ALA A 27 1.33 -1.74 -5.07
CA ALA A 27 2.18 -0.79 -5.77
C ALA A 27 2.67 -1.42 -7.07
N GLY A 28 1.79 -1.51 -8.08
CA GLY A 28 2.10 -2.14 -9.37
C GLY A 28 0.84 -2.46 -10.18
N ASP A 29 1.01 -3.16 -11.30
CA ASP A 29 -0.07 -3.70 -12.11
C ASP A 29 -0.70 -4.93 -11.45
N ILE A 30 -1.94 -4.80 -10.96
CA ILE A 30 -2.67 -5.89 -10.31
C ILE A 30 -3.11 -6.99 -11.29
N THR A 31 -3.03 -6.72 -12.60
CA THR A 31 -3.36 -7.69 -13.65
C THR A 31 -2.17 -8.57 -14.03
N ALA A 32 -0.96 -8.22 -13.58
CA ALA A 32 0.23 -9.03 -13.78
C ALA A 32 0.20 -10.29 -12.91
N GLY A 33 0.77 -11.36 -13.46
CA GLY A 33 0.87 -12.69 -12.87
C GLY A 33 2.29 -13.21 -13.05
N GLN A 34 2.73 -14.08 -12.15
CA GLN A 34 4.05 -14.69 -12.20
C GLN A 34 3.92 -16.22 -12.13
N PRO A 35 4.74 -16.96 -12.88
CA PRO A 35 4.67 -18.40 -12.89
C PRO A 35 5.24 -18.95 -11.58
N TYR A 36 4.50 -19.86 -10.98
CA TYR A 36 4.96 -20.66 -9.85
C TYR A 36 5.27 -22.08 -10.31
N LEU A 37 6.07 -22.78 -9.51
CA LEU A 37 6.40 -24.16 -9.75
C LEU A 37 6.29 -24.92 -8.43
N HIS A 38 5.46 -25.96 -8.43
CA HIS A 38 5.36 -26.84 -7.29
C HIS A 38 6.66 -27.63 -7.09
N LYS A 39 7.04 -27.83 -5.82
CA LYS A 39 8.29 -28.52 -5.45
C LYS A 39 8.37 -29.92 -6.04
N ASP A 40 7.27 -30.67 -6.01
CA ASP A 40 7.24 -32.04 -6.52
C ASP A 40 7.32 -32.08 -8.04
N ASP A 41 6.75 -31.07 -8.72
CA ASP A 41 6.85 -30.94 -10.17
C ASP A 41 8.27 -30.55 -10.60
N LEU A 42 8.97 -29.72 -9.82
CA LEU A 42 10.40 -29.45 -9.98
C LEU A 42 11.23 -30.74 -9.84
N VAL A 43 10.97 -31.54 -8.81
CA VAL A 43 11.66 -32.82 -8.60
C VAL A 43 11.40 -33.77 -9.78
N ASP A 44 10.15 -33.90 -10.24
CA ASP A 44 9.82 -34.72 -11.41
C ASP A 44 10.55 -34.24 -12.68
N ALA A 45 10.66 -32.92 -12.90
CA ALA A 45 11.40 -32.36 -14.02
C ALA A 45 12.89 -32.74 -13.99
N VAL A 46 13.50 -32.65 -12.80
CA VAL A 46 14.91 -33.00 -12.60
C VAL A 46 15.13 -34.50 -12.80
N VAL A 47 14.28 -35.36 -12.21
CA VAL A 47 14.35 -36.81 -12.36
C VAL A 47 14.25 -37.21 -13.83
N ARG A 48 13.27 -36.66 -14.56
CA ARG A 48 13.10 -36.95 -15.99
C ARG A 48 14.26 -36.47 -16.85
N THR A 49 14.87 -35.34 -16.49
CA THR A 49 16.10 -34.85 -17.14
C THR A 49 17.24 -35.84 -16.94
N VAL A 50 17.43 -36.31 -15.70
CA VAL A 50 18.48 -37.29 -15.37
C VAL A 50 18.24 -38.61 -16.09
N ASP A 51 17.02 -39.13 -16.10
CA ASP A 51 16.68 -40.40 -16.76
C ASP A 51 16.95 -40.37 -18.27
N ARG A 52 16.67 -39.23 -18.92
CA ARG A 52 16.85 -39.03 -20.36
C ARG A 52 18.20 -38.42 -20.74
N ARG A 53 19.14 -38.27 -19.80
CA ARG A 53 20.41 -37.56 -20.01
C ARG A 53 21.23 -38.02 -21.22
N ALA A 54 21.10 -39.28 -21.64
CA ALA A 54 21.81 -39.83 -22.81
C ALA A 54 21.14 -39.47 -24.14
N GLU A 55 19.86 -39.11 -24.11
CA GLU A 55 19.04 -38.75 -25.28
C GLU A 55 18.95 -37.23 -25.48
N LEU A 56 19.32 -36.45 -24.46
CA LEU A 56 19.32 -35.00 -24.51
C LEU A 56 20.59 -34.45 -25.18
N PRO A 57 20.49 -33.33 -25.94
CA PRO A 57 21.66 -32.59 -26.38
C PRO A 57 22.58 -32.21 -25.21
N ALA A 58 23.88 -32.12 -25.48
CA ALA A 58 24.91 -31.79 -24.49
C ALA A 58 24.60 -30.49 -23.71
N GLU A 59 23.92 -29.54 -24.36
CA GLU A 59 23.35 -28.37 -23.72
C GLU A 59 21.85 -28.30 -24.01
N THR A 60 21.04 -28.32 -22.96
CA THR A 60 19.58 -28.26 -23.05
C THR A 60 19.04 -27.23 -22.07
N VAL A 61 18.36 -26.20 -22.59
CA VAL A 61 17.69 -25.17 -21.79
C VAL A 61 16.20 -25.46 -21.77
N LEU A 62 15.61 -25.54 -20.58
CA LEU A 62 14.18 -25.81 -20.38
C LEU A 62 13.59 -24.74 -19.47
N LEU A 63 12.41 -24.25 -19.83
CA LEU A 63 11.55 -23.51 -18.92
C LEU A 63 10.61 -24.52 -18.24
N ILE A 64 10.48 -24.39 -16.92
CA ILE A 64 9.62 -25.23 -16.09
C ILE A 64 8.83 -24.35 -15.12
N GLY A 65 7.54 -24.61 -15.02
CA GLY A 65 6.59 -23.90 -14.18
C GLY A 65 5.17 -24.06 -14.71
N GLU A 66 4.23 -23.43 -14.04
CA GLU A 66 2.85 -23.30 -14.48
C GLU A 66 2.74 -22.37 -15.70
N GLU A 67 1.97 -22.78 -16.71
CA GLU A 67 1.68 -21.96 -17.91
C GLU A 67 0.67 -20.86 -17.58
N ASP A 68 -0.37 -21.23 -16.82
CA ASP A 68 -1.41 -20.29 -16.39
C ASP A 68 -0.97 -19.59 -15.11
N THR A 69 -0.83 -18.26 -15.17
CA THR A 69 -0.40 -17.45 -14.02
C THR A 69 -1.55 -16.60 -13.50
N PRO A 70 -2.04 -16.85 -12.27
CA PRO A 70 -3.09 -16.01 -11.72
C PRO A 70 -2.57 -14.59 -11.50
N SER A 71 -3.39 -13.61 -11.85
CA SER A 71 -3.07 -12.21 -11.58
C SER A 71 -3.00 -11.94 -10.07
N TYR A 72 -2.28 -10.88 -9.67
CA TYR A 72 -2.26 -10.46 -8.28
C TYR A 72 -3.67 -10.19 -7.73
N GLU A 73 -4.56 -9.57 -8.53
CA GLU A 73 -5.95 -9.33 -8.15
C GLU A 73 -6.72 -10.64 -7.94
N GLU A 74 -6.54 -11.61 -8.82
CA GLU A 74 -7.18 -12.92 -8.69
C GLU A 74 -6.72 -13.65 -7.42
N MET A 75 -5.41 -13.64 -7.16
CA MET A 75 -4.83 -14.18 -5.93
C MET A 75 -5.41 -13.49 -4.68
N GLN A 76 -5.47 -12.15 -4.66
CA GLN A 76 -6.06 -11.39 -3.56
C GLN A 76 -7.52 -11.79 -3.30
N LYS A 77 -8.36 -11.84 -4.34
CA LYS A 77 -9.76 -12.24 -4.21
C LYS A 77 -9.89 -13.68 -3.73
N ARG A 78 -9.09 -14.59 -4.28
CA ARG A 78 -9.16 -16.01 -3.92
C ARG A 78 -8.74 -16.24 -2.47
N ILE A 79 -7.65 -15.64 -2.02
CA ILE A 79 -7.19 -15.71 -0.63
C ILE A 79 -8.23 -15.08 0.31
N GLY A 80 -8.76 -13.89 -0.03
CA GLY A 80 -9.81 -13.24 0.76
C GLY A 80 -11.05 -14.11 0.97
N ARG A 81 -11.50 -14.80 -0.08
CA ARG A 81 -12.63 -15.74 0.00
C ARG A 81 -12.31 -16.94 0.88
N LEU A 82 -11.11 -17.50 0.75
CA LEU A 82 -10.68 -18.69 1.49
C LEU A 82 -10.46 -18.42 2.99
N ILE A 83 -9.98 -17.22 3.34
CA ILE A 83 -9.72 -16.84 4.73
C ILE A 83 -10.96 -16.21 5.38
N HIS A 84 -11.54 -15.20 4.75
CA HIS A 84 -12.56 -14.33 5.35
C HIS A 84 -13.96 -14.49 4.75
N GLY A 85 -14.11 -15.33 3.72
CA GLY A 85 -15.39 -15.49 3.01
C GLY A 85 -15.80 -14.25 2.19
N GLU A 86 -14.88 -13.34 1.87
CA GLU A 86 -15.18 -12.09 1.17
C GLU A 86 -14.22 -11.79 0.02
N ASP A 87 -14.69 -11.05 -0.99
CA ASP A 87 -13.82 -10.52 -2.04
C ASP A 87 -12.90 -9.47 -1.45
N TRP A 88 -11.60 -9.77 -1.44
CA TRP A 88 -10.62 -8.84 -0.93
C TRP A 88 -10.49 -7.61 -1.84
N ARG A 89 -10.52 -6.42 -1.24
CA ARG A 89 -10.42 -5.17 -1.99
C ARG A 89 -8.97 -4.75 -2.15
N THR A 90 -8.47 -4.73 -3.38
CA THR A 90 -7.13 -4.22 -3.69
C THR A 90 -7.21 -2.80 -4.23
N LEU A 91 -6.47 -1.87 -3.63
CA LEU A 91 -6.32 -0.49 -4.09
C LEU A 91 -4.95 -0.33 -4.73
N VAL A 92 -4.93 0.11 -5.98
CA VAL A 92 -3.70 0.40 -6.73
C VAL A 92 -3.16 1.76 -6.30
N LEU A 93 -1.92 1.80 -5.85
CA LEU A 93 -1.20 3.04 -5.57
C LEU A 93 -0.56 3.58 -6.87
N PRO A 94 -0.83 4.84 -7.24
CA PRO A 94 -0.11 5.49 -8.34
C PRO A 94 1.41 5.43 -8.12
N LYS A 95 2.17 5.05 -9.16
CA LYS A 95 3.64 4.88 -9.11
C LYS A 95 4.40 6.13 -8.62
N GLN A 96 3.79 7.30 -8.71
CA GLN A 96 4.37 8.56 -8.25
C GLN A 96 4.31 8.69 -6.72
N LEU A 97 3.29 8.10 -6.09
CA LEU A 97 3.13 8.08 -4.63
C LEU A 97 3.97 6.98 -3.98
N THR A 98 4.31 5.91 -4.70
CA THR A 98 5.12 4.80 -4.18
C THR A 98 6.59 5.18 -3.96
N LYS A 99 7.11 6.19 -4.69
CA LYS A 99 8.44 6.77 -4.47
C LYS A 99 8.58 7.58 -3.17
N LEU A 100 7.47 8.00 -2.57
CA LEU A 100 7.42 8.68 -1.26
C LEU A 100 7.28 7.68 -0.09
N GLY A 101 7.59 6.39 -0.33
CA GLY A 101 7.28 5.24 0.52
C GLY A 101 7.73 5.35 1.99
N ALA A 102 8.87 6.00 2.25
CA ALA A 102 9.39 6.17 3.60
C ALA A 102 8.51 7.06 4.50
N TRP A 103 7.82 8.06 3.95
CA TRP A 103 6.95 8.97 4.74
C TRP A 103 5.58 8.36 5.02
N VAL A 104 5.03 7.57 4.09
CA VAL A 104 3.71 6.91 4.28
C VAL A 104 3.81 5.71 5.23
N GLN A 105 4.95 5.01 5.24
CA GLN A 105 5.18 3.84 6.10
C GLN A 105 5.15 4.18 7.59
N THR A 106 5.80 5.27 8.00
CA THR A 106 5.97 5.61 9.42
C THR A 106 4.75 6.32 10.02
N GLU A 107 4.15 7.31 9.33
CA GLU A 107 3.08 8.13 9.92
C GLU A 107 1.65 7.55 9.76
N VAL A 108 1.40 6.74 8.71
CA VAL A 108 0.03 6.31 8.34
C VAL A 108 -0.20 4.82 8.58
N LEU A 109 0.82 3.98 8.40
CA LEU A 109 0.65 2.52 8.41
C LEU A 109 1.15 1.85 9.70
N ASP A 110 1.90 2.54 10.56
CA ASP A 110 2.46 2.03 11.84
C ASP A 110 3.13 0.64 11.67
N GLN A 111 3.77 0.45 10.51
CA GLN A 111 4.43 -0.78 10.11
C GLN A 111 5.74 -0.42 9.40
N ASP A 112 6.87 -0.82 9.99
CA ASP A 112 8.15 -0.87 9.27
C ASP A 112 8.08 -1.99 8.22
N THR A 113 7.34 -1.76 7.15
CA THR A 113 7.38 -2.60 5.96
C THR A 113 8.46 -2.01 5.08
N ASP A 114 9.66 -2.58 5.04
CA ASP A 114 10.71 -2.19 4.08
C ASP A 114 10.27 -2.57 2.66
N ILE A 115 9.30 -1.88 2.08
CA ILE A 115 8.99 -1.99 0.65
C ILE A 115 10.18 -1.38 -0.10
N LYS A 116 11.19 -2.20 -0.38
CA LYS A 116 12.38 -1.78 -1.09
C LYS A 116 12.01 -1.37 -2.53
N PRO A 117 12.59 -0.28 -3.06
CA PRO A 117 12.28 0.23 -4.40
C PRO A 117 12.34 -0.82 -5.52
N TRP A 118 13.25 -1.80 -5.45
CA TRP A 118 13.38 -2.86 -6.45
C TRP A 118 12.18 -3.84 -6.48
N MET A 119 11.43 -3.99 -5.38
CA MET A 119 10.21 -4.81 -5.35
C MET A 119 9.04 -4.15 -6.11
N ILE A 120 9.14 -2.84 -6.39
CA ILE A 120 8.15 -2.06 -7.14
C ILE A 120 8.51 -2.01 -8.64
N GLU A 121 9.79 -2.17 -9.00
CA GLU A 121 10.22 -2.17 -10.40
C GLU A 121 9.91 -3.49 -11.10
N ASN A 122 9.84 -4.61 -10.37
CA ASN A 122 9.49 -5.95 -10.88
C ASN A 122 8.01 -6.32 -10.75
N SER A 123 7.17 -5.46 -10.16
CA SER A 123 5.76 -5.79 -9.85
C SER A 123 4.81 -5.66 -11.04
N ASP A 124 5.28 -5.16 -12.17
CA ASP A 124 4.46 -4.94 -13.37
C ASP A 124 4.66 -6.00 -14.46
N ASP A 125 5.65 -6.87 -14.30
CA ASP A 125 5.96 -7.85 -15.33
C ASP A 125 5.02 -9.06 -15.22
N HIS A 126 4.19 -9.22 -16.25
CA HIS A 126 3.41 -10.43 -16.48
C HIS A 126 4.27 -11.42 -17.28
N TYR A 127 4.59 -12.57 -16.67
CA TYR A 127 5.40 -13.60 -17.32
C TYR A 127 4.55 -14.83 -17.59
N GLU A 128 4.38 -15.15 -18.87
CA GLU A 128 3.91 -16.48 -19.31
C GLU A 128 5.12 -17.26 -19.80
N ILE A 129 5.21 -18.54 -19.44
CA ILE A 129 6.32 -19.40 -19.83
C ILE A 129 5.88 -20.46 -20.84
N ASP A 130 6.67 -20.62 -21.90
CA ASP A 130 6.47 -21.69 -22.87
C ASP A 130 7.23 -22.95 -22.44
N ILE A 131 6.49 -23.94 -21.95
CA ILE A 131 7.04 -25.24 -21.53
C ILE A 131 7.05 -26.29 -22.65
N SER A 132 6.83 -25.90 -23.91
CA SER A 132 6.79 -26.83 -25.06
C SER A 132 8.05 -27.69 -25.15
N ARG A 133 9.24 -27.13 -24.86
CA ARG A 133 10.48 -27.91 -24.83
C ARG A 133 10.49 -28.97 -23.74
N ALA A 134 9.99 -28.66 -22.54
CA ALA A 134 9.91 -29.63 -21.45
C ALA A 134 8.89 -30.74 -21.77
N LYS A 135 7.76 -30.39 -22.40
CA LYS A 135 6.78 -31.34 -22.92
C LYS A 135 7.39 -32.28 -23.97
N THR A 136 8.09 -31.74 -24.96
CA THR A 136 8.65 -32.55 -26.06
C THR A 136 9.85 -33.40 -25.61
N LEU A 137 10.80 -32.83 -24.88
CA LEU A 137 12.07 -33.50 -24.55
C LEU A 137 11.96 -34.40 -23.32
N LEU A 138 11.10 -34.06 -22.35
CA LEU A 138 10.96 -34.80 -21.09
C LEU A 138 9.60 -35.49 -20.92
N GLY A 139 8.63 -35.20 -21.80
CA GLY A 139 7.23 -35.57 -21.55
C GLY A 139 6.66 -34.91 -20.29
N TRP A 140 7.26 -33.78 -19.86
CA TRP A 140 6.97 -33.14 -18.57
C TRP A 140 5.95 -32.02 -18.73
N ALA A 141 5.02 -31.93 -17.79
CA ALA A 141 4.09 -30.83 -17.61
C ALA A 141 3.81 -30.72 -16.10
N PRO A 142 3.54 -29.51 -15.57
CA PRO A 142 3.16 -29.34 -14.17
C PRO A 142 1.88 -30.13 -13.89
N ARG A 143 1.83 -30.78 -12.73
CA ARG A 143 0.67 -31.55 -12.26
C ARG A 143 -0.09 -30.83 -11.16
N HIS A 144 0.56 -29.88 -10.52
CA HIS A 144 0.00 -29.07 -9.46
C HIS A 144 -0.14 -27.63 -9.97
N SER A 145 -1.18 -26.95 -9.50
CA SER A 145 -1.35 -25.51 -9.72
C SER A 145 -1.32 -24.76 -8.39
N LEU A 146 -0.88 -23.51 -8.42
CA LEU A 146 -0.92 -22.63 -7.26
C LEU A 146 -2.36 -22.46 -6.77
N LEU A 147 -3.32 -22.30 -7.68
CA LEU A 147 -4.73 -22.09 -7.34
C LEU A 147 -5.36 -23.31 -6.66
N ASP A 148 -4.96 -24.53 -7.05
CA ASP A 148 -5.48 -25.78 -6.47
C ASP A 148 -4.79 -26.12 -5.14
N THR A 149 -3.54 -25.70 -4.95
CA THR A 149 -2.80 -25.91 -3.69
C THR A 149 -3.12 -24.85 -2.63
N LEU A 150 -3.62 -23.68 -3.04
CA LEU A 150 -3.93 -22.57 -2.14
C LEU A 150 -4.96 -22.89 -1.03
N PRO A 151 -6.06 -23.63 -1.28
CA PRO A 151 -7.00 -24.03 -0.21
C PRO A 151 -6.32 -24.85 0.88
N GLU A 152 -5.38 -25.73 0.52
CA GLU A 152 -4.64 -26.55 1.47
C GLU A 152 -3.65 -25.73 2.29
N MET A 153 -2.94 -24.78 1.66
CA MET A 153 -2.06 -23.82 2.37
C MET A 153 -2.85 -23.05 3.44
N ILE A 154 -4.04 -22.56 3.08
CA ILE A 154 -4.92 -21.80 3.99
C ILE A 154 -5.53 -22.69 5.06
N ARG A 155 -5.87 -23.94 4.73
CA ARG A 155 -6.31 -24.93 5.73
C ARG A 155 -5.24 -25.17 6.78
N ARG A 156 -3.97 -25.31 6.40
CA ARG A 156 -2.84 -25.47 7.34
C ARG A 156 -2.65 -24.24 8.21
N LEU A 157 -2.69 -23.04 7.61
CA LEU A 157 -2.67 -21.77 8.35
C LEU A 157 -3.78 -21.72 9.41
N ASN A 158 -5.03 -22.04 9.04
CA ASN A 158 -6.16 -21.96 9.96
C ASN A 158 -6.12 -23.02 11.07
N GLN A 159 -5.42 -24.14 10.85
CA GLN A 159 -5.27 -25.20 11.85
C GLN A 159 -4.22 -24.89 12.90
N ASP A 160 -3.06 -24.41 12.47
CA ASP A 160 -1.99 -23.98 13.37
C ASP A 160 -1.31 -22.71 12.83
N PRO A 161 -1.89 -21.54 13.12
CA PRO A 161 -1.30 -20.28 12.69
C PRO A 161 0.11 -20.07 13.28
N THR A 162 0.37 -20.55 14.49
CA THR A 162 1.66 -20.29 15.15
C THR A 162 2.78 -21.02 14.41
N ASP A 163 2.59 -22.32 14.17
CA ASP A 163 3.56 -23.14 13.45
C ASP A 163 3.68 -22.74 11.98
N TRP A 164 2.57 -22.37 11.34
CA TRP A 164 2.59 -21.90 9.96
C TRP A 164 3.42 -20.62 9.80
N TYR A 165 3.28 -19.66 10.72
CA TYR A 165 4.09 -18.44 10.71
C TYR A 165 5.55 -18.74 11.06
N ALA A 166 5.83 -19.66 11.98
CA ALA A 166 7.22 -20.06 12.25
C ALA A 166 7.90 -20.62 10.99
N ALA A 167 7.21 -21.48 10.23
CA ALA A 167 7.74 -22.08 9.02
C ALA A 167 7.87 -21.12 7.83
N ASN A 168 6.97 -20.13 7.72
CA ASN A 168 6.86 -19.29 6.52
C ASN A 168 7.22 -17.81 6.73
N LYS A 169 7.39 -17.35 7.97
CA LYS A 169 7.68 -15.96 8.34
C LYS A 169 8.91 -15.78 9.24
N LEU A 170 9.39 -16.85 9.89
CA LEU A 170 10.56 -16.79 10.77
C LEU A 170 11.77 -17.58 10.24
N ASP A 171 11.64 -18.31 9.13
CA ASP A 171 12.76 -19.08 8.55
C ASP A 171 13.56 -18.23 7.54
N PRO A 172 14.78 -17.76 7.87
CA PRO A 172 15.55 -16.83 7.02
C PRO A 172 15.81 -17.27 5.57
N PRO A 173 15.96 -18.57 5.23
CA PRO A 173 16.06 -19.03 3.84
C PRO A 173 14.74 -18.95 3.06
N VAL A 174 13.59 -19.09 3.74
CA VAL A 174 12.25 -19.02 3.13
C VAL A 174 11.81 -17.57 3.00
N VAL A 175 12.16 -16.75 3.98
CA VAL A 175 11.80 -15.35 4.03
C VAL A 175 13.01 -14.53 3.59
N ALA A 176 13.02 -14.09 2.33
CA ALA A 176 13.95 -13.06 1.87
C ALA A 176 13.68 -11.68 2.52
N ALA A 177 13.28 -11.65 3.81
CA ALA A 177 12.96 -10.46 4.57
C ALA A 177 14.14 -10.02 5.44
N SER A 178 14.12 -8.74 5.80
CA SER A 178 15.04 -8.13 6.75
C SER A 178 14.69 -8.53 8.20
N ASP A 179 15.69 -8.55 9.09
CA ASP A 179 15.54 -8.81 10.53
C ASP A 179 14.35 -8.09 11.22
N PRO A 180 13.98 -6.84 10.85
CA PRO A 180 12.81 -6.16 11.40
C PRO A 180 11.47 -6.86 11.12
N GLU A 181 11.31 -7.52 9.96
CA GLU A 181 10.07 -8.24 9.63
C GLU A 181 9.92 -9.49 10.52
N ILE A 182 11.04 -10.19 10.78
CA ILE A 182 11.09 -11.35 11.69
C ILE A 182 10.73 -10.91 13.11
N GLU A 183 11.35 -9.84 13.63
CA GLU A 183 11.07 -9.34 14.97
C GLU A 183 9.62 -8.86 15.14
N GLN A 184 9.05 -8.23 14.11
CA GLN A 184 7.63 -7.89 14.11
C GLN A 184 6.73 -9.12 14.06
N ALA A 185 7.05 -10.13 13.25
CA ALA A 185 6.30 -11.38 13.20
C ALA A 185 6.31 -12.08 14.57
N GLU A 186 7.45 -12.13 15.25
CA GLU A 186 7.56 -12.64 16.63
C GLU A 186 6.72 -11.84 17.63
N ARG A 187 6.70 -10.51 17.52
CA ARG A 187 5.82 -9.65 18.34
C ARG A 187 4.34 -9.94 18.09
N ARG A 188 3.95 -10.17 16.83
CA ARG A 188 2.55 -10.45 16.45
C ARG A 188 2.09 -11.83 16.92
N LEU A 189 2.99 -12.82 16.90
CA LEU A 189 2.74 -14.15 17.47
C LEU A 189 2.43 -14.14 18.97
N LYS A 190 2.78 -13.06 19.70
CA LYS A 190 2.43 -12.88 21.12
C LYS A 190 0.99 -12.40 21.35
N GLY A 191 0.27 -11.99 20.30
CA GLY A 191 -1.11 -11.50 20.36
C GLY A 191 -2.07 -12.33 19.50
N PRO A 192 -3.37 -11.99 19.49
CA PRO A 192 -4.31 -12.57 18.53
C PRO A 192 -3.87 -12.20 17.10
N LEU A 193 -3.54 -13.22 16.31
CA LEU A 193 -3.03 -13.07 14.94
C LEU A 193 -4.11 -12.54 13.97
N GLU A 194 -5.35 -13.00 14.14
CA GLU A 194 -6.47 -12.54 13.33
C GLU A 194 -7.13 -11.31 13.97
N ARG A 195 -7.36 -10.27 13.16
CA ARG A 195 -8.14 -9.09 13.58
C ARG A 195 -9.55 -9.18 13.01
N SER A 196 -10.54 -8.93 13.86
CA SER A 196 -11.92 -8.78 13.37
C SER A 196 -12.09 -7.45 12.63
N LYS A 197 -13.16 -7.33 11.82
CA LYS A 197 -13.56 -6.06 11.21
C LYS A 197 -13.78 -4.96 12.28
N GLU A 198 -14.34 -5.34 13.43
CA GLU A 198 -14.59 -4.42 14.54
C GLU A 198 -13.29 -3.88 15.13
N ASP A 199 -12.27 -4.72 15.26
CA ASP A 199 -10.94 -4.31 15.75
C ASP A 199 -10.25 -3.35 14.79
N VAL A 200 -10.43 -3.56 13.48
CA VAL A 200 -9.92 -2.65 12.44
C VAL A 200 -10.66 -1.30 12.52
N GLU A 201 -11.99 -1.31 12.60
CA GLU A 201 -12.79 -0.09 12.73
C GLU A 201 -12.48 0.68 14.02
N ALA A 202 -12.31 -0.01 15.14
CA ALA A 202 -11.94 0.57 16.43
C ALA A 202 -10.54 1.21 16.37
N ALA A 203 -9.58 0.56 15.71
CA ALA A 203 -8.25 1.11 15.51
C ALA A 203 -8.27 2.38 14.63
N ILE A 204 -9.00 2.35 13.51
CA ILE A 204 -9.19 3.53 12.65
C ILE A 204 -9.83 4.69 13.43
N LYS A 205 -10.86 4.40 14.24
CA LYS A 205 -11.53 5.42 15.08
C LYS A 205 -10.57 6.02 16.11
N ARG A 206 -9.74 5.20 16.76
CA ARG A 206 -8.73 5.63 17.73
C ARG A 206 -7.63 6.48 17.08
N HIS A 207 -7.14 6.06 15.92
CA HIS A 207 -6.15 6.84 15.17
C HIS A 207 -6.73 8.20 14.77
N ARG A 208 -7.96 8.22 14.25
CA ARG A 208 -8.66 9.47 13.92
C ARG A 208 -8.82 10.39 15.12
N SER A 209 -9.21 9.89 16.30
CA SER A 209 -9.33 10.75 17.49
C SER A 209 -8.01 11.37 17.92
N ARG A 210 -6.88 10.69 17.69
CA ARG A 210 -5.54 11.20 17.99
C ARG A 210 -5.06 12.26 16.98
N THR A 211 -5.65 12.33 15.79
CA THR A 211 -5.27 13.29 14.74
C THR A 211 -6.28 14.44 14.55
N LEU A 212 -7.34 14.51 15.37
CA LEU A 212 -8.31 15.61 15.32
C LEU A 212 -7.71 16.98 15.65
N TRP A 213 -6.55 17.05 16.32
CA TRP A 213 -5.87 18.31 16.60
C TRP A 213 -5.50 19.05 15.31
N ALA A 214 -5.11 18.35 14.24
CA ALA A 214 -4.66 18.99 13.00
C ALA A 214 -5.74 19.86 12.32
N PRO A 215 -6.96 19.35 12.03
CA PRO A 215 -8.02 20.21 11.52
C PRO A 215 -8.47 21.28 12.53
N MET A 216 -8.37 21.04 13.84
CA MET A 216 -8.66 22.07 14.84
C MET A 216 -7.63 23.21 14.82
N THR A 217 -6.35 22.91 14.64
CA THR A 217 -5.28 23.90 14.46
C THR A 217 -5.51 24.70 13.19
N ASN A 218 -5.86 24.06 12.08
CA ASN A 218 -6.19 24.78 10.84
C ASN A 218 -7.40 25.69 11.02
N ALA A 219 -8.42 25.26 11.75
CA ALA A 219 -9.58 26.10 12.06
C ALA A 219 -9.20 27.32 12.93
N ALA A 220 -8.32 27.13 13.92
CA ALA A 220 -7.82 28.23 14.74
C ALA A 220 -6.98 29.22 13.91
N LEU A 221 -6.12 28.73 13.02
CA LEU A 221 -5.33 29.56 12.11
C LEU A 221 -6.22 30.31 11.11
N GLY A 222 -7.26 29.67 10.57
CA GLY A 222 -8.23 30.33 9.70
C GLY A 222 -9.00 31.45 10.43
N LEU A 223 -9.39 31.23 11.68
CA LEU A 223 -10.03 32.26 12.50
C LEU A 223 -9.07 33.41 12.84
N TRP A 224 -7.80 33.10 13.10
CA TRP A 224 -6.75 34.11 13.27
C TRP A 224 -6.59 34.95 11.99
N LEU A 225 -6.48 34.29 10.84
CA LEU A 225 -6.38 34.96 9.53
C LEU A 225 -7.56 35.91 9.30
N ALA A 226 -8.78 35.45 9.61
CA ALA A 226 -9.99 36.23 9.44
C ALA A 226 -10.10 37.46 10.36
N THR A 227 -9.40 37.45 11.49
CA THR A 227 -9.39 38.57 12.46
C THR A 227 -8.16 39.45 12.34
N SER A 228 -7.11 38.97 11.65
CA SER A 228 -5.84 39.67 11.50
C SER A 228 -5.94 41.06 10.84
N PRO A 229 -6.81 41.31 9.83
CA PRO A 229 -6.90 42.63 9.18
C PRO A 229 -7.28 43.75 10.14
N MET A 230 -8.07 43.44 11.17
CA MET A 230 -8.48 44.39 12.21
C MET A 230 -7.33 44.66 13.20
N THR A 231 -6.47 43.68 13.45
CA THR A 231 -5.34 43.82 14.37
C THR A 231 -4.15 44.58 13.75
N VAL A 232 -3.97 44.44 12.43
CA VAL A 232 -2.88 45.09 11.68
C VAL A 232 -3.31 46.46 11.13
N GLY A 233 -4.59 46.81 11.24
CA GLY A 233 -5.12 48.10 10.78
C GLY A 233 -5.25 48.21 9.26
N LEU A 234 -5.56 47.10 8.56
CA LEU A 234 -5.73 47.12 7.10
C LEU A 234 -6.91 47.99 6.64
N PHE A 235 -7.86 48.28 7.52
CA PHE A 235 -8.98 49.17 7.23
C PHE A 235 -8.79 50.59 7.76
N ASP A 236 -7.64 50.88 8.39
CA ASP A 236 -7.35 52.20 8.95
C ASP A 236 -6.91 53.18 7.84
N PRO A 237 -7.16 54.49 8.02
CA PRO A 237 -6.70 55.51 7.08
C PRO A 237 -5.18 55.51 6.94
N VAL A 238 -4.68 55.41 5.70
CA VAL A 238 -3.23 55.40 5.43
C VAL A 238 -2.69 56.84 5.51
N ALA A 239 -1.96 57.14 6.58
CA ALA A 239 -1.40 58.48 6.82
C ALA A 239 -0.08 58.78 6.09
N ALA A 240 0.63 57.76 5.59
CA ALA A 240 1.96 57.89 5.00
C ALA A 240 1.98 57.58 3.49
N ALA A 241 2.62 58.45 2.71
CA ALA A 241 2.89 58.20 1.30
C ALA A 241 3.99 57.13 1.14
N ILE A 242 3.65 56.02 0.49
CA ILE A 242 4.59 54.94 0.16
C ILE A 242 5.44 55.39 -1.04
N PRO A 243 6.78 55.18 -1.05
CA PRO A 243 7.61 55.51 -2.21
C PRO A 243 7.10 54.80 -3.48
N PRO A 244 7.16 55.44 -4.65
CA PRO A 244 6.58 54.92 -5.88
C PRO A 244 7.20 53.57 -6.23
N ALA A 245 6.36 52.58 -6.49
CA ALA A 245 6.76 51.26 -6.95
C ALA A 245 7.40 51.39 -8.34
N LEU A 246 8.74 51.46 -8.43
CA LEU A 246 9.56 51.26 -9.65
C LEU A 246 8.92 51.74 -10.98
N GLY A 247 8.26 52.90 -11.00
CA GLY A 247 7.64 53.49 -12.20
C GLY A 247 6.28 52.92 -12.64
N HIS A 248 5.64 52.01 -11.89
CA HIS A 248 4.32 51.47 -12.22
C HIS A 248 3.19 52.21 -11.48
N ALA A 249 2.09 52.48 -12.20
CA ALA A 249 0.86 52.98 -11.59
C ALA A 249 0.23 51.86 -10.75
N ILE A 250 0.16 52.08 -9.43
CA ILE A 250 -0.46 51.17 -8.47
C ILE A 250 -1.72 51.82 -7.89
N ALA A 251 -2.72 51.01 -7.58
CA ALA A 251 -3.95 51.48 -6.96
C ALA A 251 -3.67 52.18 -5.61
N GLU A 252 -4.56 53.09 -5.21
CA GLU A 252 -4.41 53.85 -3.97
C GLU A 252 -4.25 52.90 -2.76
N PRO A 253 -3.39 53.21 -1.77
CA PRO A 253 -3.14 52.36 -0.61
C PRO A 253 -4.40 51.85 0.09
N GLN A 254 -5.43 52.70 0.20
CA GLN A 254 -6.72 52.33 0.79
C GLN A 254 -7.41 51.16 0.07
N PHE A 255 -7.44 51.16 -1.26
CA PHE A 255 -8.09 50.10 -2.03
C PHE A 255 -7.31 48.80 -1.97
N ARG A 256 -5.98 48.89 -1.95
CA ARG A 256 -5.10 47.72 -1.83
C ARG A 256 -5.21 47.07 -0.44
N ASN A 257 -5.16 47.86 0.63
CA ASN A 257 -5.28 47.35 1.98
C ASN A 257 -6.69 46.77 2.25
N ALA A 258 -7.74 47.44 1.77
CA ALA A 258 -9.11 46.91 1.85
C ALA A 258 -9.27 45.61 1.06
N GLY A 259 -8.73 45.54 -0.16
CA GLY A 259 -8.76 44.33 -0.98
C GLY A 259 -8.02 43.16 -0.32
N LEU A 260 -6.84 43.41 0.25
CA LEU A 260 -6.09 42.42 1.03
C LEU A 260 -6.88 41.99 2.26
N GLY A 261 -7.44 42.93 3.02
CA GLY A 261 -8.22 42.63 4.23
C GLY A 261 -9.47 41.78 3.95
N VAL A 262 -10.20 42.07 2.86
CA VAL A 262 -11.32 41.23 2.42
C VAL A 262 -10.85 39.83 2.04
N SER A 263 -9.71 39.75 1.34
CA SER A 263 -9.14 38.45 0.95
C SER A 263 -8.74 37.60 2.15
N GLU A 264 -8.06 38.18 3.13
CA GLU A 264 -7.68 37.54 4.40
C GLU A 264 -8.91 37.00 5.16
N ILE A 265 -9.98 37.81 5.24
CA ILE A 265 -11.25 37.41 5.86
C ILE A 265 -11.87 36.21 5.14
N VAL A 266 -11.99 36.29 3.81
CA VAL A 266 -12.62 35.24 3.01
C VAL A 266 -11.81 33.95 3.08
N SER A 267 -10.50 34.01 2.87
CA SER A 267 -9.62 32.85 2.96
C SER A 267 -9.63 32.23 4.35
N GLY A 268 -9.59 33.04 5.42
CA GLY A 268 -9.62 32.56 6.80
C GLY A 268 -10.93 31.84 7.16
N LEU A 269 -12.06 32.38 6.71
CA LEU A 269 -13.36 31.73 6.88
C LEU A 269 -13.46 30.43 6.08
N LEU A 270 -12.98 30.40 4.84
CA LEU A 270 -12.97 29.19 4.02
C LEU A 270 -12.10 28.09 4.64
N VAL A 271 -10.88 28.42 5.08
CA VAL A 271 -9.99 27.48 5.79
C VAL A 271 -10.69 26.92 7.03
N THR A 272 -11.32 27.78 7.82
CA THR A 272 -12.05 27.37 9.04
C THR A 272 -13.19 26.41 8.72
N VAL A 273 -14.03 26.75 7.74
CA VAL A 273 -15.17 25.92 7.34
C VAL A 273 -14.69 24.58 6.79
N PHE A 274 -13.74 24.56 5.86
CA PHE A 274 -13.25 23.31 5.26
C PHE A 274 -12.50 22.42 6.25
N ALA A 275 -11.76 23.01 7.20
CA ALA A 275 -11.09 22.25 8.25
C ALA A 275 -12.10 21.54 9.17
N LEU A 276 -13.13 22.25 9.65
CA LEU A 276 -14.20 21.68 10.47
C LEU A 276 -15.06 20.69 9.69
N MET A 277 -15.36 20.99 8.42
CA MET A 277 -16.10 20.11 7.52
C MET A 277 -15.35 18.79 7.30
N GLY A 278 -14.04 18.87 7.12
CA GLY A 278 -13.13 17.73 6.97
C GLY A 278 -13.07 16.81 8.19
N MET A 279 -13.51 17.28 9.36
CA MET A 279 -13.64 16.44 10.55
C MET A 279 -14.75 15.39 10.39
N PHE A 280 -15.71 15.53 9.47
CA PHE A 280 -16.74 14.52 9.23
C PHE A 280 -16.29 13.46 8.22
N ARG A 281 -16.52 12.17 8.52
CA ARG A 281 -16.05 11.03 7.68
C ARG A 281 -16.48 11.13 6.22
N ARG A 282 -17.71 11.61 5.96
CA ARG A 282 -18.26 11.80 4.61
C ARG A 282 -17.54 12.87 3.79
N TRP A 283 -16.84 13.79 4.44
CA TRP A 283 -16.32 15.02 3.85
C TRP A 283 -14.80 15.14 4.00
N ARG A 284 -14.09 14.02 4.13
CA ARG A 284 -12.61 14.00 4.22
C ARG A 284 -11.91 14.73 3.09
N TRP A 285 -12.51 14.77 1.89
CA TRP A 285 -11.99 15.52 0.74
C TRP A 285 -11.84 17.03 1.01
N ALA A 286 -12.62 17.59 1.94
CA ALA A 286 -12.55 18.99 2.36
C ALA A 286 -11.18 19.39 2.93
N GLN A 287 -10.44 18.42 3.50
CA GLN A 287 -9.10 18.66 4.04
C GLN A 287 -8.11 19.04 2.92
N TRP A 288 -8.30 18.50 1.71
CA TRP A 288 -7.49 18.87 0.55
C TRP A 288 -7.81 20.28 0.06
N VAL A 289 -9.07 20.71 0.14
CA VAL A 289 -9.44 22.09 -0.17
C VAL A 289 -8.82 23.06 0.83
N ALA A 290 -8.87 22.75 2.12
CA ALA A 290 -8.21 23.55 3.15
C ALA A 290 -6.69 23.63 2.93
N ALA A 291 -6.04 22.53 2.52
CA ALA A 291 -4.63 22.52 2.18
C ALA A 291 -4.32 23.40 0.97
N SER A 292 -5.08 23.30 -0.12
CA SER A 292 -4.90 24.13 -1.31
C SER A 292 -5.11 25.62 -1.03
N LEU A 293 -6.06 25.96 -0.15
CA LEU A 293 -6.29 27.34 0.28
C LEU A 293 -5.12 27.90 1.11
N GLY A 294 -4.39 27.05 1.83
CA GLY A 294 -3.20 27.47 2.58
C GLY A 294 -1.93 27.59 1.74
N LEU A 295 -1.94 27.09 0.49
CA LEU A 295 -0.86 27.28 -0.49
C LEU A 295 -1.01 28.61 -1.26
N TRP A 296 -2.19 29.23 -1.20
CA TRP A 296 -2.53 30.48 -1.86
C TRP A 296 -2.17 31.66 -0.94
#